data_AF-A0A533BBR3-F1
#
_entry.id   AF-A0A533BBR3-F1
#
_cell.length_a   1.000
_cell.length_b   1.000
_cell.length_c   1.000
_cell.angle_alpha   90.00
_cell.angle_beta   90.00
_cell.angle_gamma   90.00
#
_symmetry.space_group_name_H-M   'P 1'
#
loop_
_entity.id
_entity.type
_entity.pdbx_description
1 polymer ?
#
loop_
_entity_poly.entity_id
_entity_poly.type
_entity_poly.pdbx_seq_one_letter_code
_entity_poly.pdbx_strand_id
1 'polypeptide(L)'
;MQAYFSHSYRDVPINTYFSELFDAAKISLRADQKSEVWCMAKLERYMFEMGGFVSIIPRRIAADESITYSPYIGRELMLARRARAPRILFVDDQVLNSHRSDFPATAVPFFHDAPETERARHVEVIDQFRKDLAGGLARPPRRYVEKRATVIAGKEPLLRDAASHVAAILRSKTYISTVKNAAGLDQAFDDIDVFESLLDSELCVFVLDKELSHSDLLLAMAHAHCIPSVRLRHDPEATSSDPELSGVVRWKSAEELRPRFLKVFENYLSAFQEPSSKEDLQRLATPSAGGSEWDPSDGPGLLAHIQPEDSYVSDRVDGVMRGLASLEKSRLHSDRVCRSLYDRIKKERFYYTYEPASAQKAAQRIRTPTEIGALNCGTCIDYVCMFASMLEAAHEEPVVVVTRTGGRAHAVAGYYAPDAIAWDSPPQLGDLRGAINSGDVVLFETTGAVEARGGTVAAETESERKEGGSMLDYQTAKDAAKRLIGQNDVEVTHFIDVKQARLNRA
;
A
#
# COMPACT_ATOMS: atom_id res chain seq x y z
N MET A 1 12.09 17.85 18.67
CA MET A 1 12.49 18.16 17.27
C MET A 1 11.68 17.25 16.37
N GLN A 2 11.21 17.72 15.22
CA GLN A 2 10.40 16.89 14.31
C GLN A 2 11.15 16.68 13.00
N ALA A 3 11.12 15.45 12.48
CA ALA A 3 11.69 15.10 11.19
C ALA A 3 10.66 14.32 10.36
N TYR A 4 10.64 14.57 9.05
CA TYR A 4 9.85 13.75 8.15
C TYR A 4 10.43 12.34 8.07
N PHE A 5 9.56 11.33 8.09
CA PHE A 5 9.92 9.92 8.11
C PHE A 5 9.46 9.21 6.84
N SER A 6 10.38 9.14 5.88
CA SER A 6 10.26 8.35 4.66
C SER A 6 10.53 6.89 4.98
N HIS A 7 9.53 6.03 4.80
CA HIS A 7 9.65 4.62 5.13
C HIS A 7 8.78 3.74 4.23
N SER A 8 9.11 2.46 4.19
CA SER A 8 8.28 1.45 3.53
C SER A 8 7.28 0.89 4.55
N TYR A 9 5.98 1.03 4.28
CA TYR A 9 4.93 0.39 5.10
C TYR A 9 5.04 -1.14 5.19
N ARG A 10 5.87 -1.76 4.33
CA ARG A 10 6.06 -3.22 4.26
C ARG A 10 7.02 -3.75 5.32
N ASP A 11 7.88 -2.89 5.88
CA ASP A 11 9.06 -3.30 6.64
C ASP A 11 8.95 -2.94 8.13
N VAL A 12 7.82 -3.34 8.74
CA VAL A 12 7.45 -2.99 10.13
C VAL A 12 8.55 -3.28 11.15
N PRO A 13 9.23 -4.44 11.16
CA PRO A 13 10.30 -4.71 12.14
C PRO A 13 11.46 -3.73 12.03
N ILE A 14 11.91 -3.43 10.80
CA ILE A 14 13.00 -2.50 10.53
C ILE A 14 12.58 -1.08 10.95
N ASN A 15 11.37 -0.66 10.56
CA ASN A 15 10.85 0.65 10.95
C ASN A 15 10.71 0.78 12.46
N THR A 16 10.26 -0.28 13.15
CA THR A 16 10.12 -0.30 14.62
C THR A 16 11.48 -0.12 15.29
N TYR A 17 12.48 -0.89 14.86
CA TYR A 17 13.85 -0.78 15.36
C TYR A 17 14.39 0.65 15.25
N PHE A 18 14.32 1.27 14.06
CA PHE A 18 14.82 2.63 13.90
C PHE A 18 13.98 3.66 14.66
N SER A 19 12.65 3.52 14.68
CA SER A 19 11.77 4.42 15.42
C SER A 19 12.11 4.44 16.91
N GLU A 20 12.38 3.28 17.52
CA GLU A 20 12.80 3.18 18.92
C GLU A 20 14.13 3.90 19.20
N LEU A 21 15.07 3.91 18.24
CA LEU A 21 16.31 4.67 18.36
C LEU A 21 16.08 6.19 18.27
N PHE A 22 15.20 6.65 17.38
CA PHE A 22 14.84 8.06 17.27
C PHE A 22 14.06 8.57 18.48
N ASP A 23 13.15 7.76 19.01
CA ASP A 23 12.40 8.05 20.23
C ASP A 23 13.36 8.18 21.44
N ALA A 24 14.32 7.27 21.58
CA ALA A 24 15.37 7.36 22.60
C ALA A 24 16.20 8.65 22.46
N ALA A 25 16.42 9.12 21.23
CA ALA A 25 17.09 10.39 20.94
C ALA A 25 16.18 11.64 21.06
N LYS A 26 14.90 11.46 21.43
CA LYS A 26 13.89 12.54 21.55
C LYS A 26 13.67 13.30 20.23
N ILE A 27 13.73 12.58 19.10
CA ILE A 27 13.38 13.09 17.77
C ILE A 27 12.04 12.48 17.39
N SER A 28 11.02 13.33 17.25
CA SER A 28 9.70 12.90 16.82
C SER A 28 9.67 12.71 15.31
N LEU A 29 9.33 11.50 14.87
CA LEU A 29 9.18 11.16 13.46
C LEU A 29 7.75 11.47 12.98
N ARG A 30 7.62 12.12 11.82
CA ARG A 30 6.35 12.43 11.16
C ARG A 30 6.31 11.79 9.79
N ALA A 31 5.44 10.82 9.58
CA ALA A 31 5.25 10.22 8.26
C ALA A 31 4.02 10.79 7.57
N ASP A 32 4.03 10.73 6.23
CA ASP A 32 2.79 10.90 5.49
C ASP A 32 1.81 9.78 5.86
N GLN A 33 0.50 10.06 5.82
CA GLN A 33 -0.50 9.00 5.91
C GLN A 33 -0.64 8.32 4.56
N LYS A 34 -0.74 6.99 4.58
CA LYS A 34 -1.07 6.22 3.39
C LYS A 34 -2.38 6.73 2.81
N SER A 35 -2.36 7.00 1.51
CA SER A 35 -3.52 7.52 0.81
C SER A 35 -3.60 6.91 -0.58
N GLU A 36 -4.82 6.90 -1.13
CA GLU A 36 -5.09 6.32 -2.45
C GLU A 36 -4.49 7.14 -3.60
N VAL A 37 -4.02 8.36 -3.32
CA VAL A 37 -3.56 9.31 -4.34
C VAL A 37 -2.20 9.85 -3.97
N TRP A 38 -1.26 9.68 -4.89
CA TRP A 38 0.04 10.32 -4.80
C TRP A 38 -0.10 11.84 -4.89
N CYS A 39 0.22 12.55 -3.80
CA CYS A 39 0.17 14.01 -3.75
C CYS A 39 1.56 14.60 -3.51
N MET A 40 2.18 15.05 -4.59
CA MET A 40 3.51 15.64 -4.55
C MET A 40 3.57 16.95 -3.75
N ALA A 41 2.52 17.78 -3.83
CA ALA A 41 2.41 19.02 -3.05
C ALA A 41 2.43 18.76 -1.54
N LYS A 42 1.85 17.63 -1.10
CA LYS A 42 1.83 17.20 0.29
C LYS A 42 3.24 16.90 0.80
N LEU A 43 4.02 16.16 0.02
CA LEU A 43 5.41 15.85 0.36
C LEU A 43 6.30 17.09 0.35
N GLU A 44 6.08 17.99 -0.60
CA GLU A 44 6.75 19.30 -0.63
C GLU A 44 6.48 20.09 0.65
N ARG A 45 5.23 20.07 1.14
CA ARG A 45 4.86 20.68 2.42
C ARG A 45 5.57 20.04 3.61
N TYR A 46 5.67 18.70 3.67
CA TYR A 46 6.41 18.04 4.75
C TYR A 46 7.91 18.33 4.75
N MET A 47 8.57 18.27 3.59
CA MET A 47 9.99 18.63 3.48
C MET A 47 10.27 20.06 3.94
N PHE A 48 9.26 20.90 3.82
CA PHE A 48 9.33 22.31 4.11
C PHE A 48 9.10 22.61 5.60
N GLU A 49 8.08 22.01 6.20
CA GLU A 49 7.67 22.29 7.58
C GLU A 49 8.46 21.49 8.63
N MET A 50 9.14 20.40 8.22
CA MET A 50 9.92 19.56 9.12
C MET A 50 11.37 20.06 9.27
N GLY A 51 11.93 19.89 10.47
CA GLY A 51 13.30 20.30 10.76
C GLY A 51 14.38 19.45 10.08
N GLY A 52 14.02 18.23 9.67
CA GLY A 52 14.91 17.31 8.96
C GLY A 52 14.18 16.17 8.27
N PHE A 53 14.96 15.33 7.60
CA PHE A 53 14.49 14.19 6.82
C PHE A 53 15.18 12.90 7.26
N VAL A 54 14.39 11.90 7.63
CA VAL A 54 14.83 10.55 7.96
C VAL A 54 14.27 9.62 6.90
N SER A 55 15.11 8.76 6.33
CA SER A 55 14.64 7.72 5.42
C SER A 55 15.22 6.37 5.78
N ILE A 56 14.34 5.37 5.87
CA ILE A 56 14.68 3.96 6.01
C ILE A 56 14.37 3.28 4.69
N ILE A 57 15.42 2.77 4.04
CA ILE A 57 15.39 2.29 2.66
C ILE A 57 15.70 0.79 2.66
N PRO A 58 14.69 -0.07 2.91
CA PRO A 58 14.84 -1.52 2.85
C PRO A 58 14.95 -2.01 1.40
N ARG A 59 15.61 -3.16 1.19
CA ARG A 59 15.61 -3.83 -0.11
C ARG A 59 14.22 -4.25 -0.57
N ARG A 60 14.02 -4.20 -1.87
CA ARG A 60 12.91 -4.81 -2.61
C ARG A 60 13.47 -5.74 -3.66
N ILE A 61 12.77 -6.84 -3.89
CA ILE A 61 13.09 -7.78 -4.97
C ILE A 61 12.13 -7.48 -6.12
N ALA A 62 12.66 -7.07 -7.26
CA ALA A 62 11.89 -6.83 -8.47
C ALA A 62 11.47 -8.15 -9.13
N ALA A 63 10.61 -8.07 -10.15
CA ALA A 63 10.10 -9.25 -10.86
C ALA A 63 11.21 -10.04 -11.58
N ASP A 64 12.31 -9.39 -11.92
CA ASP A 64 13.53 -9.98 -12.50
C ASP A 64 14.54 -10.41 -11.42
N GLU A 65 14.10 -10.51 -10.16
CA GLU A 65 14.91 -10.85 -8.98
C GLU A 65 16.01 -9.82 -8.63
N SER A 66 16.07 -8.69 -9.35
CA SER A 66 17.02 -7.64 -9.04
C SER A 66 16.69 -6.94 -7.73
N ILE A 67 17.73 -6.53 -7.01
CA ILE A 67 17.60 -5.77 -5.77
C ILE A 67 17.37 -4.31 -6.13
N THR A 68 16.29 -3.75 -5.61
CA THR A 68 15.86 -2.37 -5.82
C THR A 68 15.30 -1.76 -4.54
N TYR A 69 14.78 -0.55 -4.61
CA TYR A 69 14.09 0.13 -3.52
C TYR A 69 12.84 0.86 -4.04
N SER A 70 12.06 1.44 -3.14
CA SER A 70 10.81 2.10 -3.56
C SER A 70 11.08 3.32 -4.45
N PRO A 71 10.44 3.42 -5.63
CA PRO A 71 10.57 4.62 -6.46
C PRO A 71 9.97 5.87 -5.77
N TYR A 72 9.01 5.69 -4.86
CA TYR A 72 8.47 6.77 -4.03
C TYR A 72 9.52 7.31 -3.06
N ILE A 73 10.25 6.43 -2.37
CA ILE A 73 11.36 6.83 -1.49
C ILE A 73 12.45 7.55 -2.31
N GLY A 74 12.74 7.07 -3.52
CA GLY A 74 13.64 7.77 -4.45
C GLY A 74 13.21 9.22 -4.73
N ARG A 75 11.91 9.47 -4.92
CA ARG A 75 11.39 10.83 -5.07
C ARG A 75 11.50 11.67 -3.81
N GLU A 76 11.16 11.11 -2.65
CA GLU A 76 11.29 11.80 -1.37
C GLU A 76 12.75 12.19 -1.11
N LEU A 77 13.71 11.32 -1.44
CA LEU A 77 15.14 11.62 -1.34
C LEU A 77 15.55 12.78 -2.25
N MET A 78 15.05 12.84 -3.48
CA MET A 78 15.29 13.98 -4.38
C MET A 78 14.74 15.29 -3.78
N LEU A 79 13.55 15.25 -3.16
CA LEU A 79 12.99 16.43 -2.51
C LEU A 79 13.80 16.86 -1.29
N ALA A 80 14.21 15.91 -0.45
CA ALA A 80 15.03 16.20 0.73
C ALA A 80 16.37 16.84 0.31
N ARG A 81 16.95 16.39 -0.80
CA ARG A 81 18.14 17.02 -1.41
C ARG A 81 17.86 18.46 -1.84
N ARG A 82 16.75 18.67 -2.54
CA ARG A 82 16.33 19.99 -3.02
C ARG A 82 16.04 20.96 -1.88
N ALA A 83 15.37 20.49 -0.83
CA ALA A 83 15.02 21.27 0.35
C ALA A 83 16.25 21.70 1.17
N ARG A 84 17.38 21.01 0.99
CA ARG A 84 18.61 21.16 1.80
C ARG A 84 18.34 20.94 3.29
N ALA A 85 17.34 20.14 3.62
CA ALA A 85 17.06 19.77 4.99
C ALA A 85 18.20 18.88 5.52
N PRO A 86 18.60 19.02 6.80
CA PRO A 86 19.40 18.01 7.49
C PRO A 86 18.77 16.64 7.25
N ARG A 87 19.59 15.65 6.90
CA ARG A 87 19.08 14.32 6.54
C ARG A 87 19.95 13.19 7.03
N ILE A 88 19.31 12.08 7.37
CA ILE A 88 19.93 10.81 7.69
C ILE A 88 19.23 9.72 6.87
N LEU A 89 20.02 8.86 6.24
CA LEU A 89 19.53 7.79 5.38
C LEU A 89 20.09 6.48 5.91
N PHE A 90 19.20 5.59 6.32
CA PHE A 90 19.55 4.21 6.61
C PHE A 90 19.16 3.37 5.40
N VAL A 91 20.15 2.73 4.79
CA VAL A 91 19.98 2.00 3.53
C VAL A 91 20.36 0.56 3.74
N ASP A 92 19.53 -0.35 3.25
CA ASP A 92 19.87 -1.77 3.18
C ASP A 92 21.22 -1.93 2.47
N ASP A 93 22.11 -2.74 3.03
CA ASP A 93 23.48 -2.87 2.56
C ASP A 93 23.55 -3.31 1.10
N GLN A 94 22.65 -4.19 0.67
CA GLN A 94 22.59 -4.68 -0.70
C GLN A 94 22.08 -3.59 -1.65
N VAL A 95 21.07 -2.82 -1.23
CA VAL A 95 20.59 -1.66 -2.00
C VAL A 95 21.70 -0.63 -2.15
N LEU A 96 22.41 -0.31 -1.07
CA LEU A 96 23.48 0.68 -1.09
C LEU A 96 24.62 0.28 -2.02
N ASN A 97 24.93 -1.02 -2.09
CA ASN A 97 25.94 -1.58 -2.98
C ASN A 97 25.49 -1.54 -4.44
N SER A 98 24.25 -1.97 -4.74
CA SER A 98 23.73 -2.01 -6.11
C SER A 98 23.40 -0.63 -6.68
N HIS A 99 23.03 0.35 -5.84
CA HIS A 99 22.56 1.68 -6.25
C HIS A 99 23.38 2.81 -5.63
N ARG A 100 24.70 2.61 -5.49
CA ARG A 100 25.61 3.53 -4.77
C ARG A 100 25.56 4.99 -5.26
N SER A 101 25.34 5.20 -6.56
CA SER A 101 25.18 6.52 -7.19
C SER A 101 23.96 7.29 -6.69
N ASP A 102 22.95 6.57 -6.23
CA ASP A 102 21.68 7.14 -5.83
C ASP A 102 21.73 7.70 -4.41
N PHE A 103 22.77 7.39 -3.63
CA PHE A 103 22.89 7.74 -2.22
C PHE A 103 24.15 8.59 -1.91
N PRO A 104 24.04 9.60 -1.03
CA PRO A 104 25.21 10.38 -0.60
C PRO A 104 26.19 9.51 0.19
N ALA A 105 27.47 9.87 0.21
CA ALA A 105 28.51 9.17 0.97
C ALA A 105 28.16 8.95 2.46
N THR A 106 27.32 9.84 3.01
CA THR A 106 26.84 9.78 4.41
C THR A 106 25.71 8.80 4.66
N ALA A 107 25.22 8.07 3.65
CA ALA A 107 24.23 7.01 3.84
C ALA A 107 24.79 5.90 4.75
N VAL A 108 24.01 5.49 5.75
CA VAL A 108 24.39 4.51 6.75
C VAL A 108 23.83 3.15 6.33
N PRO A 109 24.67 2.14 6.06
CA PRO A 109 24.18 0.80 5.74
C PRO A 109 23.55 0.14 6.96
N PHE A 110 22.57 -0.72 6.75
CA PHE A 110 22.09 -1.70 7.74
C PHE A 110 21.84 -3.04 7.07
N PHE A 111 21.89 -4.13 7.83
CA PHE A 111 21.57 -5.46 7.34
C PHE A 111 20.07 -5.73 7.51
N HIS A 112 19.39 -6.13 6.42
CA HIS A 112 17.93 -6.34 6.44
C HIS A 112 17.45 -7.26 7.57
N ASP A 113 18.16 -8.38 7.72
CA ASP A 113 17.73 -9.50 8.56
C ASP A 113 18.22 -9.36 10.01
N ALA A 114 19.13 -8.41 10.28
CA ALA A 114 19.71 -8.14 11.60
C ALA A 114 20.13 -6.65 11.73
N PRO A 115 19.18 -5.70 11.66
CA PRO A 115 19.48 -4.26 11.67
C PRO A 115 20.15 -3.78 12.97
N GLU A 116 20.06 -4.55 14.05
CA GLU A 116 20.70 -4.31 15.34
C GLU A 116 22.22 -4.53 15.35
N THR A 117 22.77 -5.22 14.33
CA THR A 117 24.21 -5.53 14.25
C THR A 117 25.07 -4.26 14.32
N GLU A 118 24.61 -3.17 13.71
CA GLU A 118 25.30 -1.88 13.65
C GLU A 118 24.72 -0.85 14.63
N ARG A 119 24.04 -1.30 15.70
CA ARG A 119 23.28 -0.41 16.61
C ARG A 119 24.09 0.75 17.17
N ALA A 120 25.35 0.51 17.57
CA ALA A 120 26.21 1.57 18.11
C ALA A 120 26.41 2.70 17.10
N ARG A 121 26.68 2.36 15.84
CA ARG A 121 26.81 3.30 14.73
C ARG A 121 25.50 4.02 14.45
N HIS A 122 24.37 3.31 14.46
CA HIS A 122 23.06 3.94 14.26
C HIS A 122 22.76 5.00 15.33
N VAL A 123 23.01 4.68 16.61
CA VAL A 123 22.85 5.61 17.73
C VAL A 123 23.75 6.83 17.59
N GLU A 124 25.02 6.64 17.21
CA GLU A 124 25.97 7.73 17.00
C GLU A 124 25.48 8.70 15.91
N VAL A 125 25.07 8.19 14.75
CA VAL A 125 24.62 9.06 13.64
C VAL A 125 23.29 9.74 13.98
N ILE A 126 22.40 9.08 14.73
CA ILE A 126 21.15 9.70 15.22
C ILE A 126 21.46 10.82 16.21
N ASP A 127 22.40 10.65 17.13
CA ASP A 127 22.80 11.72 18.06
C ASP A 127 23.48 12.89 17.34
N GLN A 128 24.28 12.62 16.30
CA GLN A 128 24.83 13.67 15.46
C GLN A 128 23.72 14.43 14.72
N PHE A 129 22.78 13.72 14.12
CA PHE A 129 21.62 14.33 13.47
C PHE A 129 20.79 15.18 14.45
N ARG A 130 20.61 14.71 15.69
CA ARG A 130 19.96 15.48 16.77
C ARG A 130 20.68 16.80 17.04
N LYS A 131 22.02 16.77 17.11
CA LYS A 131 22.85 17.97 17.31
C LYS A 131 22.73 18.91 16.11
N ASP A 132 22.71 18.39 14.89
CA ASP A 132 22.55 19.20 13.67
C ASP A 132 21.20 19.93 13.67
N LEU A 133 20.12 19.24 14.05
CA LEU A 133 18.79 19.84 14.21
C LEU A 133 18.76 20.93 15.29
N ALA A 134 19.45 20.72 16.42
CA ALA A 134 19.51 21.68 17.51
C ALA A 134 20.45 22.87 17.23
N GLY A 135 21.51 22.66 16.45
CA GLY A 135 22.55 23.64 16.12
C GLY A 135 22.16 24.65 15.04
N GLY A 136 20.91 24.66 14.59
CA GLY A 136 20.41 25.62 13.60
C GLY A 136 20.83 25.32 12.16
N LEU A 137 21.33 24.11 11.88
CA LEU A 137 21.54 23.65 10.48
C LEU A 137 20.22 23.37 9.77
N ALA A 138 19.10 23.27 10.51
CA ALA A 138 17.77 23.24 9.94
C ALA A 138 17.48 24.54 9.18
N ARG A 139 17.04 24.40 7.92
CA ARG A 139 16.57 25.55 7.13
C ARG A 139 15.43 26.24 7.90
N PRO A 140 15.44 27.57 8.05
CA PRO A 140 14.33 28.25 8.70
C PRO A 140 13.03 27.97 7.92
N PRO A 141 11.90 27.81 8.62
CA PRO A 141 10.60 27.72 7.97
C PRO A 141 10.37 28.95 7.08
N ARG A 142 9.91 28.70 5.86
CA ARG A 142 9.49 29.68 4.86
C ARG A 142 8.30 30.35 5.48
N ARG A 143 8.36 31.67 5.42
CA ARG A 143 7.23 32.50 5.77
C ARG A 143 6.31 32.50 4.56
N TYR A 144 5.09 32.05 4.76
CA TYR A 144 4.01 32.12 3.80
C TYR A 144 2.75 32.57 4.53
N VAL A 145 1.75 32.97 3.78
CA VAL A 145 0.44 33.35 4.31
C VAL A 145 -0.46 32.12 4.30
N GLU A 146 -0.93 31.72 5.48
CA GLU A 146 -1.87 30.60 5.62
C GLU A 146 -3.12 30.84 4.77
N LYS A 147 -3.62 29.76 4.15
CA LYS A 147 -4.76 29.76 3.22
C LYS A 147 -4.57 30.67 2.01
N ARG A 148 -3.37 31.15 1.70
CA ARG A 148 -3.09 31.83 0.42
C ARG A 148 -2.69 30.80 -0.63
N ALA A 149 -3.31 30.89 -1.81
CA ALA A 149 -2.93 30.06 -2.94
C ALA A 149 -2.77 30.86 -4.23
N THR A 150 -1.72 30.57 -5.00
CA THR A 150 -1.54 31.14 -6.34
C THR A 150 -1.82 30.09 -7.39
N VAL A 151 -2.72 30.41 -8.33
CA VAL A 151 -3.02 29.58 -9.49
C VAL A 151 -2.34 30.19 -10.70
N ILE A 152 -1.45 29.45 -11.35
CA ILE A 152 -0.65 29.87 -12.49
C ILE A 152 -1.18 29.16 -13.73
N ALA A 153 -1.47 29.90 -14.79
CA ALA A 153 -2.02 29.36 -16.02
C ALA A 153 -1.31 29.88 -17.26
N GLY A 154 -1.22 29.05 -18.31
CA GLY A 154 -0.76 29.47 -19.63
C GLY A 154 -1.65 30.54 -20.28
N LYS A 155 -1.24 31.04 -21.45
CA LYS A 155 -1.97 32.10 -22.16
C LYS A 155 -3.24 31.59 -22.85
N GLU A 156 -3.35 30.29 -23.10
CA GLU A 156 -4.48 29.74 -23.84
C GLU A 156 -5.82 29.94 -23.09
N PRO A 157 -6.92 30.28 -23.80
CA PRO A 157 -8.22 30.49 -23.17
C PRO A 157 -8.69 29.31 -22.31
N LEU A 158 -8.46 28.08 -22.77
CA LEU A 158 -8.81 26.85 -22.06
C LEU A 158 -8.10 26.74 -20.70
N LEU A 159 -6.79 27.03 -20.67
CA LEU A 159 -6.00 26.96 -19.43
C LEU A 159 -6.40 28.05 -18.43
N ARG A 160 -6.76 29.25 -18.92
CA ARG A 160 -7.25 30.35 -18.07
C ARG A 160 -8.61 30.05 -17.45
N ASP A 161 -9.50 29.45 -18.22
CA ASP A 161 -10.80 28.99 -17.73
C ASP A 161 -10.63 27.90 -16.67
N ALA A 162 -9.80 26.89 -16.97
CA ALA A 162 -9.40 25.85 -16.02
C ALA A 162 -8.83 26.43 -14.71
N ALA A 163 -7.92 27.42 -14.79
CA ALA A 163 -7.37 28.08 -13.62
C ALA A 163 -8.42 28.86 -12.82
N SER A 164 -9.39 29.49 -13.49
CA SER A 164 -10.50 30.18 -12.85
C SER A 164 -11.39 29.20 -12.07
N HIS A 165 -11.65 28.01 -12.63
CA HIS A 165 -12.36 26.93 -11.95
C HIS A 165 -11.60 26.40 -10.73
N VAL A 166 -10.30 26.14 -10.86
CA VAL A 166 -9.43 25.75 -9.74
C VAL A 166 -9.45 26.79 -8.63
N ALA A 167 -9.32 28.07 -8.99
CA ALA A 167 -9.36 29.17 -8.03
C ALA A 167 -10.71 29.27 -7.30
N ALA A 168 -11.83 28.97 -7.98
CA ALA A 168 -13.14 28.90 -7.36
C ALA A 168 -13.28 27.73 -6.37
N ILE A 169 -12.71 26.57 -6.69
CA ILE A 169 -12.63 25.42 -5.76
C ILE A 169 -11.81 25.77 -4.52
N LEU A 170 -10.66 26.43 -4.69
CA LEU A 170 -9.84 26.90 -3.58
C LEU A 170 -10.62 27.86 -2.67
N ARG A 171 -11.34 28.84 -3.24
CA ARG A 171 -12.18 29.78 -2.48
C ARG A 171 -13.30 29.07 -1.71
N SER A 172 -13.91 28.04 -2.29
CA SER A 172 -14.96 27.27 -1.58
C SER A 172 -14.41 26.50 -0.38
N LYS A 173 -13.09 26.26 -0.34
CA LYS A 173 -12.35 25.67 0.79
C LYS A 173 -11.58 26.73 1.60
N THR A 174 -12.09 27.97 1.59
CA THR A 174 -11.61 29.13 2.36
C THR A 174 -10.21 29.66 2.02
N TYR A 175 -9.63 29.26 0.88
CA TYR A 175 -8.37 29.86 0.43
C TYR A 175 -8.58 31.23 -0.20
N ILE A 176 -7.68 32.16 0.11
CA ILE A 176 -7.47 33.40 -0.64
C ILE A 176 -6.68 33.02 -1.90
N SER A 177 -7.38 32.86 -3.02
CA SER A 177 -6.77 32.45 -4.28
C SER A 177 -6.57 33.62 -5.24
N THR A 178 -5.37 33.72 -5.81
CA THR A 178 -5.03 34.67 -6.88
C THR A 178 -4.66 33.92 -8.15
N VAL A 179 -5.24 34.31 -9.29
CA VAL A 179 -4.89 33.75 -10.59
C VAL A 179 -3.85 34.65 -11.26
N LYS A 180 -2.71 34.08 -11.63
CA LYS A 180 -1.65 34.74 -12.39
C LYS A 180 -1.54 34.09 -13.77
N ASN A 181 -1.67 34.90 -14.81
CA ASN A 181 -1.54 34.42 -16.18
C ASN A 181 -0.10 34.57 -16.62
N ALA A 182 0.45 33.51 -17.19
CA ALA A 182 1.81 33.46 -17.66
C ALA A 182 2.05 34.49 -18.78
N ALA A 183 3.16 35.21 -18.67
CA ALA A 183 3.61 36.18 -19.67
C ALA A 183 4.40 35.48 -20.80
N GLY A 184 5.18 36.24 -21.59
CA GLY A 184 6.13 35.63 -22.54
C GLY A 184 7.21 34.84 -21.81
N LEU A 185 7.79 33.80 -22.43
CA LEU A 185 8.89 33.00 -21.84
C LEU A 185 10.08 33.88 -21.45
N ASP A 186 10.35 34.92 -22.24
CA ASP A 186 11.38 35.94 -22.03
C ASP A 186 11.17 36.75 -20.75
N GLN A 187 9.93 36.85 -20.25
CA GLN A 187 9.58 37.64 -19.06
C GLN A 187 9.49 36.80 -17.78
N ALA A 188 9.64 35.47 -17.85
CA ALA A 188 9.46 34.58 -16.71
C ALA A 188 10.43 34.84 -15.55
N PHE A 189 11.60 35.39 -15.86
CA PHE A 189 12.63 35.68 -14.86
C PHE A 189 12.52 37.08 -14.25
N ASP A 190 11.76 37.99 -14.87
CA ASP A 190 11.67 39.39 -14.48
C ASP A 190 10.33 39.75 -13.80
N ASP A 191 9.37 38.82 -13.77
CA ASP A 191 8.06 39.02 -13.12
C ASP A 191 8.16 38.81 -11.59
N ILE A 192 8.69 39.85 -10.92
CA ILE A 192 8.88 39.88 -9.47
C ILE A 192 7.54 39.67 -8.73
N ASP A 193 6.46 40.29 -9.21
CA ASP A 193 5.14 40.20 -8.58
C ASP A 193 4.61 38.75 -8.55
N VAL A 194 4.81 38.00 -9.63
CA VAL A 194 4.47 36.58 -9.66
C VAL A 194 5.36 35.80 -8.70
N PHE A 195 6.66 36.04 -8.70
CA PHE A 195 7.59 35.34 -7.82
C PHE A 195 7.29 35.58 -6.33
N GLU A 196 7.02 36.81 -5.92
CA GLU A 196 6.58 37.14 -4.55
C GLU A 196 5.27 36.43 -4.21
N SER A 197 4.32 36.38 -5.15
CA SER A 197 3.06 35.64 -4.97
C SER A 197 3.31 34.14 -4.74
N LEU A 198 4.24 33.51 -5.47
CA LEU A 198 4.63 32.13 -5.24
C LEU A 198 5.20 31.94 -3.83
N LEU A 199 6.16 32.79 -3.43
CA LEU A 199 6.82 32.70 -2.13
C LEU A 199 5.84 32.89 -0.96
N ASP A 200 4.85 33.78 -1.11
CA ASP A 200 3.83 34.05 -0.10
C ASP A 200 2.73 32.99 -0.02
N SER A 201 2.59 32.13 -1.02
CA SER A 201 1.49 31.17 -1.09
C SER A 201 1.77 29.92 -0.29
N GLU A 202 0.82 29.47 0.53
CA GLU A 202 0.84 28.14 1.14
C GLU A 202 0.88 27.03 0.07
N LEU A 203 0.08 27.22 -0.99
CA LEU A 203 -0.07 26.27 -2.09
C LEU A 203 -0.03 26.99 -3.43
N CYS A 204 0.74 26.47 -4.38
CA CYS A 204 0.68 26.87 -5.78
C CYS A 204 -0.02 25.78 -6.61
N VAL A 205 -0.86 26.19 -7.56
CA VAL A 205 -1.48 25.29 -8.53
C VAL A 205 -1.10 25.72 -9.93
N PHE A 206 -0.39 24.86 -10.65
CA PHE A 206 0.08 25.11 -12.01
C PHE A 206 -0.82 24.39 -13.00
N VAL A 207 -1.55 25.16 -13.80
CA VAL A 207 -2.33 24.69 -14.94
C VAL A 207 -1.44 24.82 -16.18
N LEU A 208 -0.84 23.68 -16.54
CA LEU A 208 0.21 23.55 -17.54
C LEU A 208 -0.36 23.14 -18.89
N ASP A 209 0.32 23.59 -19.93
CA ASP A 209 0.11 23.17 -21.31
C ASP A 209 0.81 21.82 -21.58
N LYS A 210 0.52 21.20 -22.73
CA LYS A 210 1.23 20.01 -23.23
C LYS A 210 2.71 20.35 -23.48
N GLU A 211 2.95 21.49 -24.13
CA GLU A 211 4.28 22.01 -24.46
C GLU A 211 4.89 22.84 -23.33
N LEU A 212 6.23 22.97 -23.34
CA LEU A 212 6.94 23.77 -22.34
C LEU A 212 6.56 25.27 -22.47
N SER A 213 6.17 25.88 -21.36
CA SER A 213 5.65 27.24 -21.30
C SER A 213 6.28 28.07 -20.19
N HIS A 214 5.92 29.36 -20.11
CA HIS A 214 6.29 30.24 -19.00
C HIS A 214 5.83 29.67 -17.64
N SER A 215 4.67 28.99 -17.58
CA SER A 215 4.20 28.32 -16.35
C SER A 215 5.15 27.20 -15.89
N ASP A 216 5.82 26.50 -16.82
CA ASP A 216 6.80 25.46 -16.49
C ASP A 216 8.08 26.06 -15.90
N LEU A 217 8.51 27.24 -16.35
CA LEU A 217 9.63 27.97 -15.76
C LEU A 217 9.32 28.41 -14.32
N LEU A 218 8.11 28.96 -14.10
CA LEU A 218 7.65 29.30 -12.75
C LEU A 218 7.50 28.08 -11.85
N LEU A 219 7.09 26.93 -12.40
CA LEU A 219 7.06 25.66 -11.67
C LEU A 219 8.48 25.23 -11.27
N ALA A 220 9.47 25.39 -12.15
CA ALA A 220 10.85 25.10 -11.84
C ALA A 220 11.39 26.00 -10.71
N MET A 221 11.01 27.29 -10.69
CA MET A 221 11.31 28.19 -9.58
C MET A 221 10.63 27.74 -8.28
N ALA A 222 9.34 27.45 -8.32
CA ALA A 222 8.61 26.92 -7.17
C ALA A 222 9.25 25.64 -6.63
N HIS A 223 9.69 24.75 -7.52
CA HIS A 223 10.45 23.54 -7.17
C HIS A 223 11.77 23.89 -6.48
N ALA A 224 12.57 24.79 -7.04
CA ALA A 224 13.85 25.21 -6.45
C ALA A 224 13.67 25.74 -5.02
N HIS A 225 12.54 26.39 -4.74
CA HIS A 225 12.20 26.90 -3.41
C HIS A 225 11.46 25.89 -2.51
N CYS A 226 11.13 24.70 -3.03
CA CYS A 226 10.29 23.68 -2.39
C CYS A 226 8.89 24.21 -1.99
N ILE A 227 8.29 25.04 -2.84
CA ILE A 227 6.93 25.53 -2.65
C ILE A 227 5.95 24.39 -2.97
N PRO A 228 5.02 24.05 -2.07
CA PRO A 228 3.99 23.04 -2.34
C PRO A 228 3.24 23.33 -3.63
N SER A 229 3.32 22.41 -4.59
CA SER A 229 2.84 22.66 -5.96
C SER A 229 1.99 21.51 -6.48
N VAL A 230 0.73 21.79 -6.83
CA VAL A 230 -0.12 20.88 -7.62
C VAL A 230 0.11 21.17 -9.11
N ARG A 231 0.29 20.12 -9.90
CA ARG A 231 0.65 20.21 -11.33
C ARG A 231 -0.47 19.59 -12.16
N LEU A 232 -1.25 20.40 -12.86
CA LEU A 232 -2.37 19.97 -13.70
C LEU A 232 -2.00 20.19 -15.16
N ARG A 233 -1.64 19.14 -15.90
CA ARG A 233 -1.22 19.25 -17.30
C ARG A 233 -2.35 18.92 -18.25
N HIS A 234 -2.69 19.85 -19.15
CA HIS A 234 -3.62 19.57 -20.23
C HIS A 234 -2.97 18.60 -21.21
N ASP A 235 -3.65 17.48 -21.47
CA ASP A 235 -3.19 16.47 -22.41
C ASP A 235 -4.40 15.68 -22.94
N PRO A 236 -4.94 16.06 -24.11
CA PRO A 236 -6.07 15.38 -24.74
C PRO A 236 -5.84 13.88 -25.01
N GLU A 237 -4.57 13.47 -25.14
CA GLU A 237 -4.16 12.12 -25.51
C GLU A 237 -3.88 11.23 -24.28
N ALA A 238 -3.96 11.78 -23.07
CA ALA A 238 -3.63 11.06 -21.85
C ALA A 238 -4.45 9.77 -21.69
N THR A 239 -3.79 8.63 -21.46
CA THR A 239 -4.45 7.34 -21.26
C THR A 239 -4.79 7.07 -19.79
N SER A 240 -4.10 7.74 -18.86
CA SER A 240 -4.34 7.62 -17.42
C SER A 240 -4.81 8.94 -16.81
N SER A 241 -5.60 8.82 -15.74
CA SER A 241 -6.06 9.94 -14.92
C SER A 241 -5.34 10.03 -13.57
N ASP A 242 -4.53 9.04 -13.23
CA ASP A 242 -3.79 9.00 -11.96
C ASP A 242 -2.58 9.94 -11.99
N PRO A 243 -2.20 10.52 -10.84
CA PRO A 243 -0.99 11.31 -10.75
C PRO A 243 0.24 10.46 -11.10
N GLU A 244 1.08 10.99 -11.98
CA GLU A 244 2.41 10.43 -12.22
C GLU A 244 3.27 10.50 -10.95
N LEU A 245 4.34 9.70 -10.90
CA LEU A 245 5.33 9.77 -9.81
C LEU A 245 5.97 11.18 -9.69
N SER A 246 6.00 11.95 -10.79
CA SER A 246 6.41 13.36 -10.84
C SER A 246 5.43 14.32 -10.13
N GLY A 247 4.24 13.84 -9.79
CA GLY A 247 3.14 14.63 -9.25
C GLY A 247 2.30 15.35 -10.32
N VAL A 248 2.54 15.07 -11.61
CA VAL A 248 1.74 15.63 -12.71
C VAL A 248 0.42 14.86 -12.81
N VAL A 249 -0.68 15.61 -12.81
CA VAL A 249 -2.03 15.10 -13.02
C VAL A 249 -2.49 15.58 -14.38
N ARG A 250 -2.67 14.64 -15.32
CA ARG A 250 -3.15 14.98 -16.67
C ARG A 250 -4.64 15.25 -16.64
N TRP A 251 -5.16 16.00 -17.61
CA TRP A 251 -6.59 16.21 -17.81
C TRP A 251 -6.90 16.52 -19.28
N LYS A 252 -8.06 16.07 -19.78
CA LYS A 252 -8.44 16.23 -21.19
C LYS A 252 -9.39 17.40 -21.43
N SER A 253 -10.33 17.59 -20.50
CA SER A 253 -11.39 18.59 -20.59
C SER A 253 -11.61 19.29 -19.25
N ALA A 254 -12.25 20.47 -19.29
CA ALA A 254 -12.59 21.22 -18.09
C ALA A 254 -13.48 20.43 -17.11
N GLU A 255 -14.32 19.52 -17.62
CA GLU A 255 -15.17 18.65 -16.80
C GLU A 255 -14.35 17.65 -15.98
N GLU A 256 -13.27 17.10 -16.55
CA GLU A 256 -12.38 16.16 -15.85
C GLU A 256 -11.48 16.86 -14.81
N LEU A 257 -11.18 18.13 -15.00
CA LEU A 257 -10.26 18.88 -14.15
C LEU A 257 -10.72 18.93 -12.70
N ARG A 258 -12.01 19.20 -12.48
CA ARG A 258 -12.59 19.39 -11.15
C ARG A 258 -12.43 18.15 -10.25
N PRO A 259 -12.93 16.95 -10.61
CA PRO A 259 -12.78 15.78 -9.76
C PRO A 259 -11.30 15.40 -9.55
N ARG A 260 -10.45 15.59 -10.57
CA ARG A 260 -9.00 15.31 -10.46
C ARG A 260 -8.30 16.24 -9.47
N PHE A 261 -8.56 17.55 -9.58
CA PHE A 261 -8.00 18.53 -8.66
C PHE A 261 -8.50 18.32 -7.23
N LEU A 262 -9.81 18.08 -7.05
CA LEU A 262 -10.39 17.81 -5.73
C LEU A 262 -9.73 16.62 -5.05
N LYS A 263 -9.56 15.49 -5.76
CA LYS A 263 -8.93 14.27 -5.22
C LYS A 263 -7.53 14.55 -4.64
N VAL A 264 -6.71 15.29 -5.39
CA VAL A 264 -5.33 15.64 -4.98
C VAL A 264 -5.32 16.72 -3.90
N PHE A 265 -6.24 17.68 -3.96
CA PHE A 265 -6.33 18.77 -3.01
C PHE A 265 -6.85 18.30 -1.64
N GLU A 266 -7.82 17.40 -1.60
CA GLU A 266 -8.28 16.78 -0.36
C GLU A 266 -7.16 15.96 0.29
N ASN A 267 -6.36 15.27 -0.53
CA ASN A 267 -5.15 14.60 -0.06
C ASN A 267 -4.10 15.57 0.50
N TYR A 268 -3.91 16.72 -0.15
CA TYR A 268 -3.04 17.78 0.37
C TYR A 268 -3.54 18.32 1.71
N LEU A 269 -4.86 18.50 1.86
CA LEU A 269 -5.47 18.97 3.10
C LEU A 269 -5.40 17.95 4.24
N SER A 270 -5.24 16.65 3.95
CA SER A 270 -5.03 15.62 4.96
C SER A 270 -3.60 15.59 5.51
N ALA A 271 -2.72 16.47 5.04
CA ALA A 271 -1.42 16.68 5.67
C ALA A 271 -1.58 17.12 7.14
N PHE A 272 -0.63 16.76 8.00
CA PHE A 272 -0.57 17.14 9.44
C PHE A 272 -1.51 16.41 10.40
N GLN A 273 -1.87 15.17 10.13
CA GLN A 273 -2.25 14.28 11.22
C GLN A 273 -0.97 13.77 11.92
N GLU A 274 -0.88 13.96 13.23
CA GLU A 274 0.24 13.48 14.04
C GLU A 274 0.30 11.94 14.06
N PRO A 275 1.42 11.29 13.67
CA PRO A 275 1.76 10.00 14.23
C PRO A 275 2.61 10.23 15.46
N SER A 276 2.17 9.75 16.62
CA SER A 276 2.88 10.03 17.88
C SER A 276 3.00 8.81 18.81
N SER A 277 2.79 7.58 18.32
CA SER A 277 3.02 6.38 19.15
C SER A 277 3.43 5.14 18.35
N LYS A 278 4.04 4.17 19.05
CA LYS A 278 4.27 2.78 18.58
C LYS A 278 2.97 2.16 18.06
N GLU A 279 1.85 2.47 18.72
CA GLU A 279 0.50 2.09 18.32
C GLU A 279 0.06 2.79 17.03
N ASP A 280 0.47 4.04 16.79
CA ASP A 280 0.14 4.79 15.57
C ASP A 280 0.97 4.37 14.37
N LEU A 281 2.23 3.95 14.52
CA LEU A 281 2.99 3.33 13.42
C LEU A 281 2.42 1.94 13.08
N GLN A 282 1.97 1.18 14.10
CA GLN A 282 1.18 -0.03 13.89
C GLN A 282 -0.18 0.29 13.25
N ARG A 283 -0.87 1.38 13.62
CA ARG A 283 -2.10 1.87 12.97
C ARG A 283 -1.87 2.46 11.58
N LEU A 284 -0.71 3.03 11.27
CA LEU A 284 -0.37 3.45 9.91
C LEU A 284 -0.09 2.25 9.00
N ALA A 285 0.32 1.12 9.59
CA ALA A 285 0.29 -0.20 8.97
C ALA A 285 -1.09 -0.91 9.04
N THR A 286 -2.06 -0.34 9.79
CA THR A 286 -3.43 -0.89 9.99
C THR A 286 -4.49 0.11 9.55
N PRO A 287 -5.04 0.04 8.32
CA PRO A 287 -5.94 1.04 7.80
C PRO A 287 -7.19 1.21 8.67
N SER A 288 -7.68 2.44 8.70
CA SER A 288 -8.94 2.86 9.29
C SER A 288 -10.12 1.99 8.82
N ALA A 289 -10.90 1.50 9.79
CA ALA A 289 -12.35 1.23 9.78
C ALA A 289 -13.04 0.40 8.65
N GLY A 290 -12.34 -0.37 7.82
CA GLY A 290 -12.97 -1.19 6.75
C GLY A 290 -13.36 -2.62 7.16
N GLY A 291 -12.43 -3.37 7.77
CA GLY A 291 -12.68 -4.77 8.17
C GLY A 291 -13.62 -4.90 9.37
N SER A 292 -14.65 -5.75 9.27
CA SER A 292 -15.51 -6.13 10.39
C SER A 292 -14.81 -7.11 11.34
N GLU A 293 -15.25 -7.12 12.58
CA GLU A 293 -14.82 -8.11 13.57
C GLU A 293 -15.62 -9.41 13.38
N TRP A 294 -14.92 -10.54 13.48
CA TRP A 294 -15.49 -11.89 13.45
C TRP A 294 -15.28 -12.57 14.81
N ASP A 295 -16.32 -13.17 15.38
CA ASP A 295 -16.20 -14.01 16.57
C ASP A 295 -15.75 -15.42 16.16
N PRO A 296 -14.57 -15.93 16.59
CA PRO A 296 -14.10 -17.26 16.22
C PRO A 296 -14.99 -18.43 16.67
N SER A 297 -15.98 -18.18 17.53
CA SER A 297 -17.01 -19.16 17.88
C SER A 297 -18.21 -19.17 16.91
N ASP A 298 -18.38 -18.13 16.09
CA ASP A 298 -19.45 -17.99 15.09
C ASP A 298 -18.96 -18.36 13.68
N GLY A 299 -18.88 -19.65 13.38
CA GLY A 299 -18.52 -20.14 12.04
C GLY A 299 -19.34 -19.47 10.92
N PRO A 300 -20.68 -19.46 10.98
CA PRO A 300 -21.52 -18.78 9.99
C PRO A 300 -21.21 -17.28 9.81
N GLY A 301 -20.70 -16.61 10.83
CA GLY A 301 -20.23 -15.21 10.78
C GLY A 301 -19.21 -14.94 9.69
N LEU A 302 -18.34 -15.92 9.35
CA LEU A 302 -17.34 -15.79 8.28
C LEU A 302 -17.94 -15.46 6.92
N LEU A 303 -19.21 -15.83 6.67
CA LEU A 303 -19.88 -15.54 5.41
C LEU A 303 -19.98 -14.04 5.12
N ALA A 304 -20.02 -13.18 6.14
CA ALA A 304 -20.03 -11.73 5.97
C ALA A 304 -18.72 -11.17 5.36
N HIS A 305 -17.64 -11.95 5.42
CA HIS A 305 -16.31 -11.59 4.93
C HIS A 305 -15.99 -12.21 3.56
N ILE A 306 -16.91 -13.01 3.02
CA ILE A 306 -16.82 -13.54 1.65
C ILE A 306 -17.58 -12.58 0.73
N GLN A 307 -16.82 -11.79 -0.02
CA GLN A 307 -17.29 -10.62 -0.78
C GLN A 307 -16.97 -10.81 -2.28
N PRO A 308 -17.73 -11.64 -3.00
CA PRO A 308 -17.49 -11.89 -4.43
C PRO A 308 -17.65 -10.62 -5.29
N GLU A 309 -18.47 -9.66 -4.84
CA GLU A 309 -18.74 -8.39 -5.51
C GLU A 309 -17.71 -7.29 -5.18
N ASP A 310 -16.69 -7.57 -4.36
CA ASP A 310 -15.62 -6.60 -4.11
C ASP A 310 -14.86 -6.33 -5.42
N SER A 311 -14.69 -5.05 -5.78
CA SER A 311 -14.02 -4.64 -7.02
C SER A 311 -12.62 -5.26 -7.21
N TYR A 312 -11.89 -5.46 -6.12
CA TYR A 312 -10.60 -6.11 -6.14
C TYR A 312 -10.70 -7.57 -6.60
N VAL A 313 -11.74 -8.27 -6.14
CA VAL A 313 -12.05 -9.67 -6.48
C VAL A 313 -12.48 -9.76 -7.93
N SER A 314 -13.48 -8.97 -8.34
CA SER A 314 -14.03 -9.01 -9.71
C SER A 314 -12.94 -8.75 -10.75
N ASP A 315 -12.07 -7.76 -10.54
CA ASP A 315 -10.99 -7.42 -11.47
C ASP A 315 -10.03 -8.60 -11.73
N ARG A 316 -9.73 -9.38 -10.69
CA ARG A 316 -8.79 -10.51 -10.74
C ARG A 316 -9.42 -11.74 -11.35
N VAL A 317 -10.66 -12.02 -10.95
CA VAL A 317 -11.45 -13.12 -11.50
C VAL A 317 -11.67 -12.90 -12.99
N ASP A 318 -12.14 -11.72 -13.39
CA ASP A 318 -12.34 -11.37 -14.80
C ASP A 318 -11.05 -11.53 -15.63
N GLY A 319 -9.90 -11.12 -15.07
CA GLY A 319 -8.60 -11.29 -15.69
C GLY A 319 -8.25 -12.75 -15.96
N VAL A 320 -8.55 -13.64 -15.01
CA VAL A 320 -8.32 -15.09 -15.14
C VAL A 320 -9.34 -15.72 -16.09
N MET A 321 -10.62 -15.40 -15.93
CA MET A 321 -11.71 -16.00 -16.71
C MET A 321 -11.64 -15.63 -18.19
N ARG A 322 -11.20 -14.42 -18.55
CA ARG A 322 -10.93 -14.04 -19.95
C ARG A 322 -9.86 -14.91 -20.62
N GLY A 323 -8.91 -15.44 -19.84
CA GLY A 323 -7.82 -16.30 -20.34
C GLY A 323 -8.18 -17.78 -20.43
N LEU A 324 -9.31 -18.20 -19.85
CA LEU A 324 -9.78 -19.58 -19.85
C LEU A 324 -10.90 -19.70 -20.90
N ALA A 325 -10.65 -20.46 -21.97
CA ALA A 325 -11.68 -20.75 -22.97
C ALA A 325 -12.89 -21.46 -22.32
N SER A 326 -14.10 -21.20 -22.85
CA SER A 326 -15.36 -21.81 -22.45
C SER A 326 -15.29 -23.34 -22.60
N LEU A 327 -14.84 -24.02 -21.55
CA LEU A 327 -14.91 -25.47 -21.40
C LEU A 327 -16.13 -25.80 -20.53
N GLU A 328 -16.73 -26.98 -20.77
CA GLU A 328 -17.77 -27.49 -19.89
C GLU A 328 -17.25 -27.60 -18.44
N LYS A 329 -18.11 -27.22 -17.48
CA LYS A 329 -17.80 -27.30 -16.05
C LYS A 329 -17.51 -28.77 -15.70
N SER A 330 -16.26 -29.04 -15.36
CA SER A 330 -15.72 -30.37 -15.07
C SER A 330 -14.65 -30.24 -13.99
N ARG A 331 -14.28 -31.35 -13.33
CA ARG A 331 -13.22 -31.32 -12.29
C ARG A 331 -11.92 -30.67 -12.79
N LEU A 332 -11.52 -30.96 -14.03
CA LEU A 332 -10.33 -30.38 -14.66
C LEU A 332 -10.48 -28.88 -14.91
N HIS A 333 -11.67 -28.42 -15.29
CA HIS A 333 -11.93 -26.99 -15.47
C HIS A 333 -11.82 -26.25 -14.14
N SER A 334 -12.53 -26.71 -13.09
CA SER A 334 -12.50 -26.06 -11.78
C SER A 334 -11.10 -26.06 -11.16
N ASP A 335 -10.32 -27.14 -11.32
CA ASP A 335 -8.92 -27.18 -10.86
C ASP A 335 -8.04 -26.15 -11.61
N ARG A 336 -8.26 -25.96 -12.91
CA ARG A 336 -7.56 -24.92 -13.70
C ARG A 336 -7.95 -23.50 -13.30
N VAL A 337 -9.23 -23.24 -13.02
CA VAL A 337 -9.70 -21.95 -12.50
C VAL A 337 -9.01 -21.64 -11.18
N CYS A 338 -9.08 -22.57 -10.23
CA CYS A 338 -8.48 -22.42 -8.91
C CYS A 338 -6.96 -22.21 -8.98
N ARG A 339 -6.27 -23.01 -9.79
CA ARG A 339 -4.82 -22.85 -10.03
C ARG A 339 -4.49 -21.47 -10.58
N SER A 340 -5.28 -20.98 -11.54
CA SER A 340 -5.03 -19.68 -12.18
C SER A 340 -5.27 -18.52 -11.21
N LEU A 341 -6.29 -18.60 -10.35
CA LEU A 341 -6.53 -17.65 -9.27
C LEU A 341 -5.40 -17.68 -8.23
N TYR A 342 -4.95 -18.88 -7.85
CA TYR A 342 -3.82 -19.07 -6.93
C TYR A 342 -2.54 -18.46 -7.48
N ASP A 343 -2.18 -18.79 -8.72
CA ASP A 343 -0.99 -18.27 -9.40
C ASP A 343 -1.09 -16.74 -9.61
N ARG A 344 -2.30 -16.20 -9.77
CA ARG A 344 -2.52 -14.75 -9.83
C ARG A 344 -2.15 -14.10 -8.50
N ILE A 345 -2.67 -14.57 -7.38
CA ILE A 345 -2.35 -14.02 -6.05
C ILE A 345 -0.87 -14.22 -5.72
N LYS A 346 -0.30 -15.38 -6.07
CA LYS A 346 1.13 -15.65 -5.89
C LYS A 346 2.03 -14.62 -6.57
N LYS A 347 1.65 -14.13 -7.75
CA LYS A 347 2.38 -13.07 -8.46
C LYS A 347 2.30 -11.71 -7.76
N GLU A 348 1.31 -11.49 -6.91
CA GLU A 348 1.16 -10.23 -6.16
C GLU A 348 2.07 -10.17 -4.93
N ARG A 349 2.66 -11.31 -4.51
CA ARG A 349 3.69 -11.41 -3.45
C ARG A 349 3.26 -10.71 -2.16
N PHE A 350 2.07 -11.07 -1.67
CA PHE A 350 1.59 -10.61 -0.38
C PHE A 350 2.39 -11.21 0.78
N TYR A 351 2.27 -10.60 1.95
CA TYR A 351 2.92 -11.03 3.18
C TYR A 351 1.94 -11.65 4.16
N TYR A 352 2.23 -12.87 4.60
CA TYR A 352 1.59 -13.44 5.75
C TYR A 352 2.01 -12.70 7.03
N THR A 353 1.01 -12.36 7.84
CA THR A 353 1.18 -11.75 9.16
C THR A 353 0.44 -12.57 10.19
N TYR A 354 1.04 -12.71 11.37
CA TYR A 354 0.37 -13.35 12.50
C TYR A 354 -0.63 -12.38 13.15
N GLU A 355 -1.66 -12.94 13.75
CA GLU A 355 -2.64 -12.19 14.53
C GLU A 355 -1.94 -11.44 15.68
N PRO A 356 -2.30 -10.17 15.94
CA PRO A 356 -1.82 -9.48 17.12
C PRO A 356 -2.39 -10.15 18.38
N ALA A 357 -1.55 -10.39 19.38
CA ALA A 357 -1.98 -10.98 20.64
C ALA A 357 -2.99 -10.05 21.34
N SER A 358 -4.28 -10.39 21.30
CA SER A 358 -5.34 -9.65 21.99
C SER A 358 -5.47 -10.11 23.45
N ALA A 359 -5.61 -9.15 24.37
CA ALA A 359 -5.82 -9.38 25.80
C ALA A 359 -7.31 -9.34 26.23
N GLN A 360 -8.25 -9.12 25.31
CA GLN A 360 -9.70 -9.09 25.58
C GLN A 360 -10.49 -9.97 24.61
N LYS A 361 -11.78 -10.22 24.96
CA LYS A 361 -12.75 -11.13 24.33
C LYS A 361 -12.51 -11.39 22.82
N ALA A 362 -12.58 -12.67 22.47
CA ALA A 362 -12.22 -13.29 21.20
C ALA A 362 -13.01 -12.74 20.00
N ALA A 363 -12.58 -11.63 19.43
CA ALA A 363 -12.99 -11.17 18.12
C ALA A 363 -11.74 -10.94 17.27
N GLN A 364 -11.73 -11.49 16.07
CA GLN A 364 -10.66 -11.39 15.10
C GLN A 364 -11.11 -10.45 13.99
N ARG A 365 -10.35 -9.37 13.74
CA ARG A 365 -10.60 -8.52 12.58
C ARG A 365 -10.20 -9.28 11.31
N ILE A 366 -11.10 -9.30 10.32
CA ILE A 366 -10.85 -9.86 9.00
C ILE A 366 -10.85 -8.72 7.98
N ARG A 367 -9.78 -8.62 7.20
CA ARG A 367 -9.58 -7.60 6.16
C ARG A 367 -10.42 -7.92 4.93
N THR A 368 -10.98 -6.90 4.28
CA THR A 368 -11.62 -7.07 2.97
C THR A 368 -10.58 -7.37 1.89
N PRO A 369 -10.98 -7.94 0.73
CA PRO A 369 -10.06 -8.13 -0.40
C PRO A 369 -9.36 -6.84 -0.84
N THR A 370 -10.09 -5.72 -0.91
CA THR A 370 -9.51 -4.40 -1.19
C THR A 370 -8.49 -3.99 -0.12
N GLU A 371 -8.76 -4.22 1.17
CA GLU A 371 -7.81 -3.95 2.25
C GLU A 371 -6.54 -4.81 2.15
N ILE A 372 -6.66 -6.11 1.86
CA ILE A 372 -5.52 -7.04 1.65
C ILE A 372 -4.68 -6.54 0.48
N GLY A 373 -5.31 -6.21 -0.64
CA GLY A 373 -4.64 -5.66 -1.82
C GLY A 373 -3.91 -4.35 -1.54
N ALA A 374 -4.56 -3.45 -0.82
CA ALA A 374 -3.95 -2.19 -0.41
C ALA A 374 -2.75 -2.44 0.51
N LEU A 375 -2.91 -3.28 1.53
CA LEU A 375 -1.89 -3.55 2.56
C LEU A 375 -0.76 -4.46 2.11
N ASN A 376 -0.98 -5.25 1.07
CA ASN A 376 -0.07 -6.29 0.62
C ASN A 376 0.21 -7.33 1.72
N CYS A 377 -0.71 -7.51 2.67
CA CYS A 377 -0.57 -8.45 3.78
C CYS A 377 -1.93 -8.92 4.35
N GLY A 378 -1.89 -10.04 5.08
CA GLY A 378 -3.06 -10.65 5.70
C GLY A 378 -2.68 -11.81 6.62
N THR A 379 -3.66 -12.31 7.37
CA THR A 379 -3.62 -13.51 8.21
C THR A 379 -4.17 -14.73 7.44
N CYS A 380 -4.17 -15.92 8.04
CA CYS A 380 -4.69 -17.12 7.36
C CYS A 380 -6.17 -16.97 7.02
N ILE A 381 -6.96 -16.41 7.93
CA ILE A 381 -8.40 -16.21 7.68
C ILE A 381 -8.65 -15.12 6.63
N ASP A 382 -7.85 -14.05 6.58
CA ASP A 382 -7.95 -13.01 5.54
C ASP A 382 -7.83 -13.62 4.14
N TYR A 383 -6.78 -14.44 3.94
CA TYR A 383 -6.54 -15.07 2.66
C TYR A 383 -7.60 -16.12 2.32
N VAL A 384 -8.08 -16.88 3.31
CA VAL A 384 -9.20 -17.81 3.11
C VAL A 384 -10.46 -17.11 2.64
N CYS A 385 -10.86 -16.01 3.27
CA CYS A 385 -12.02 -15.22 2.86
C CYS A 385 -11.83 -14.61 1.47
N MET A 386 -10.63 -14.10 1.16
CA MET A 386 -10.32 -13.57 -0.18
C MET A 386 -10.38 -14.66 -1.25
N PHE A 387 -9.80 -15.83 -1.01
CA PHE A 387 -9.87 -16.96 -1.95
C PHE A 387 -11.28 -17.48 -2.14
N ALA A 388 -12.06 -17.65 -1.05
CA ALA A 388 -13.46 -18.03 -1.15
C ALA A 388 -14.28 -17.01 -1.96
N SER A 389 -14.00 -15.71 -1.81
CA SER A 389 -14.65 -14.64 -2.58
C SER A 389 -14.35 -14.76 -4.08
N MET A 390 -13.08 -15.00 -4.44
CA MET A 390 -12.68 -15.19 -5.84
C MET A 390 -13.26 -16.47 -6.46
N LEU A 391 -13.33 -17.56 -5.69
CA LEU A 391 -13.94 -18.81 -6.14
C LEU A 391 -15.44 -18.64 -6.40
N GLU A 392 -16.15 -17.96 -5.49
CA GLU A 392 -17.58 -17.64 -5.65
C GLU A 392 -17.82 -16.75 -6.88
N ALA A 393 -17.04 -15.69 -7.04
CA ALA A 393 -17.10 -14.80 -8.20
C ALA A 393 -16.74 -15.52 -9.52
N ALA A 394 -15.92 -16.57 -9.47
CA ALA A 394 -15.61 -17.43 -10.61
C ALA A 394 -16.67 -18.52 -10.86
N HIS A 395 -17.80 -18.49 -10.13
CA HIS A 395 -18.88 -19.48 -10.20
C HIS A 395 -18.47 -20.92 -9.80
N GLU A 396 -17.43 -21.05 -8.98
CA GLU A 396 -17.13 -22.29 -8.26
C GLU A 396 -17.99 -22.37 -6.98
N GLU A 397 -17.96 -23.54 -6.31
CA GLU A 397 -18.70 -23.76 -5.06
C GLU A 397 -17.72 -23.78 -3.87
N PRO A 398 -17.37 -22.61 -3.30
CA PRO A 398 -16.31 -22.53 -2.31
C PRO A 398 -16.69 -23.18 -0.98
N VAL A 399 -15.67 -23.77 -0.36
CA VAL A 399 -15.71 -24.24 1.01
C VAL A 399 -14.60 -23.58 1.83
N VAL A 400 -14.91 -23.29 3.10
CA VAL A 400 -13.94 -22.79 4.07
C VAL A 400 -13.87 -23.77 5.24
N VAL A 401 -12.65 -24.15 5.61
CA VAL A 401 -12.41 -25.05 6.75
C VAL A 401 -11.51 -24.37 7.75
N VAL A 402 -12.01 -24.20 8.97
CA VAL A 402 -11.23 -23.71 10.11
C VAL A 402 -10.88 -24.89 11.00
N THR A 403 -9.61 -24.98 11.35
CA THR A 403 -9.00 -26.10 12.06
C THR A 403 -8.30 -25.61 13.32
N ARG A 404 -8.08 -26.54 14.25
CA ARG A 404 -7.25 -26.34 15.43
C ARG A 404 -6.33 -27.54 15.61
N THR A 405 -5.02 -27.30 15.72
CA THR A 405 -3.99 -28.32 15.96
C THR A 405 -3.07 -27.83 17.07
N GLY A 406 -2.85 -28.64 18.11
CA GLY A 406 -1.95 -28.27 19.22
C GLY A 406 -2.26 -26.92 19.88
N GLY A 407 -3.55 -26.52 19.89
CA GLY A 407 -4.01 -25.22 20.43
C GLY A 407 -3.84 -24.01 19.49
N ARG A 408 -3.34 -24.19 18.26
CA ARG A 408 -3.25 -23.14 17.24
C ARG A 408 -4.38 -23.28 16.23
N ALA A 409 -5.06 -22.18 15.92
CA ALA A 409 -6.07 -22.14 14.88
C ALA A 409 -5.41 -21.90 13.51
N HIS A 410 -5.99 -22.49 12.46
CA HIS A 410 -5.61 -22.24 11.07
C HIS A 410 -6.82 -22.43 10.16
N ALA A 411 -6.81 -21.81 8.98
CA ALA A 411 -7.91 -21.92 8.04
C ALA A 411 -7.38 -22.23 6.63
N VAL A 412 -8.14 -23.02 5.88
CA VAL A 412 -7.89 -23.31 4.47
C VAL A 412 -9.16 -23.06 3.64
N ALA A 413 -8.98 -22.76 2.37
CA ALA A 413 -10.07 -22.60 1.41
C ALA A 413 -10.05 -23.75 0.41
N GLY A 414 -11.17 -23.93 -0.27
CA GLY A 414 -11.30 -24.94 -1.31
C GLY A 414 -12.62 -24.80 -2.05
N TYR A 415 -12.97 -25.84 -2.80
CA TYR A 415 -14.23 -25.92 -3.53
C TYR A 415 -14.74 -27.36 -3.61
N TYR A 416 -16.04 -27.54 -3.83
CA TYR A 416 -16.60 -28.82 -4.25
C TYR A 416 -16.32 -29.09 -5.72
N ALA A 417 -15.96 -30.33 -6.04
CA ALA A 417 -15.94 -30.78 -7.42
C ALA A 417 -17.35 -30.65 -8.06
N PRO A 418 -17.47 -30.33 -9.36
CA PRO A 418 -18.77 -30.08 -10.00
C PRO A 418 -19.79 -31.24 -9.92
N ASP A 419 -19.32 -32.46 -9.74
CA ASP A 419 -20.10 -33.71 -9.63
C ASP A 419 -20.17 -34.25 -8.18
N ALA A 420 -19.61 -33.52 -7.21
CA ALA A 420 -19.71 -33.87 -5.80
C ALA A 420 -21.12 -33.60 -5.25
N ILE A 421 -21.52 -34.41 -4.27
CA ILE A 421 -22.75 -34.20 -3.51
C ILE A 421 -22.41 -33.39 -2.27
N ALA A 422 -22.94 -32.16 -2.18
CA ALA A 422 -22.80 -31.33 -1.01
C ALA A 422 -23.53 -31.94 0.20
N TRP A 423 -23.02 -31.69 1.40
CA TRP A 423 -23.65 -32.17 2.64
C TRP A 423 -24.77 -31.23 3.10
N ASP A 424 -25.87 -31.81 3.60
CA ASP A 424 -26.98 -31.05 4.22
C ASP A 424 -26.60 -30.44 5.59
N SER A 425 -25.53 -30.93 6.21
CA SER A 425 -25.00 -30.45 7.49
C SER A 425 -23.47 -30.53 7.50
N PRO A 426 -22.77 -29.75 8.35
CA PRO A 426 -21.30 -29.78 8.40
C PRO A 426 -20.76 -31.21 8.61
N PRO A 427 -19.83 -31.68 7.76
CA PRO A 427 -19.31 -33.04 7.81
C PRO A 427 -18.46 -33.27 9.06
N GLN A 428 -18.40 -34.53 9.52
CA GLN A 428 -17.40 -34.92 10.51
C GLN A 428 -16.01 -35.03 9.85
N LEU A 429 -14.95 -34.98 10.66
CA LEU A 429 -13.57 -35.06 10.16
C LEU A 429 -13.30 -36.30 9.29
N GLY A 430 -13.90 -37.44 9.63
CA GLY A 430 -13.78 -38.67 8.83
C GLY A 430 -14.38 -38.54 7.43
N ASP A 431 -15.56 -37.94 7.33
CA ASP A 431 -16.26 -37.70 6.06
C ASP A 431 -15.49 -36.70 5.20
N LEU A 432 -14.99 -35.61 5.81
CA LEU A 432 -14.18 -34.62 5.13
C LEU A 432 -12.88 -35.24 4.57
N ARG A 433 -12.20 -36.09 5.35
CA ARG A 433 -11.02 -36.85 4.88
C ARG A 433 -11.37 -37.75 3.71
N GLY A 434 -12.52 -38.42 3.75
CA GLY A 434 -13.03 -39.24 2.66
C GLY A 434 -13.21 -38.42 1.37
N ALA A 435 -13.91 -37.29 1.46
CA ALA A 435 -14.17 -36.40 0.33
C ALA A 435 -12.90 -35.76 -0.25
N ILE A 436 -11.91 -35.41 0.57
CA ILE A 436 -10.61 -34.93 0.09
C ILE A 436 -9.85 -36.04 -0.64
N ASN A 437 -9.95 -37.29 -0.18
CA ASN A 437 -9.28 -38.42 -0.82
C ASN A 437 -9.93 -38.84 -2.15
N SER A 438 -11.27 -38.74 -2.26
CA SER A 438 -11.99 -38.95 -3.52
C SER A 438 -11.89 -37.75 -4.48
N GLY A 439 -11.44 -36.59 -3.98
CA GLY A 439 -11.36 -35.35 -4.74
C GLY A 439 -12.70 -34.64 -4.90
N ASP A 440 -13.72 -35.04 -4.13
CA ASP A 440 -15.05 -34.40 -4.09
C ASP A 440 -14.99 -33.03 -3.41
N VAL A 441 -14.06 -32.86 -2.48
CA VAL A 441 -13.67 -31.57 -1.92
C VAL A 441 -12.19 -31.36 -2.19
N VAL A 442 -11.84 -30.23 -2.79
CA VAL A 442 -10.46 -29.85 -3.06
C VAL A 442 -10.08 -28.65 -2.20
N LEU A 443 -9.22 -28.89 -1.21
CA LEU A 443 -8.66 -27.84 -0.33
C LEU A 443 -7.24 -27.47 -0.75
N PHE A 444 -6.85 -26.23 -0.49
CA PHE A 444 -5.49 -25.75 -0.67
C PHE A 444 -5.08 -24.75 0.41
N GLU A 445 -3.78 -24.76 0.74
CA GLU A 445 -3.18 -23.86 1.70
C GLU A 445 -3.06 -22.44 1.12
N THR A 446 -3.95 -21.54 1.54
CA THR A 446 -4.04 -20.17 1.03
C THR A 446 -2.82 -19.35 1.44
N THR A 447 -2.24 -19.63 2.61
CA THR A 447 -1.01 -18.95 3.06
C THR A 447 0.23 -19.42 2.31
N GLY A 448 0.12 -20.47 1.51
CA GLY A 448 1.16 -20.89 0.57
C GLY A 448 1.29 -19.91 -0.60
N ALA A 449 0.22 -19.18 -0.95
CA ALA A 449 0.23 -18.25 -2.09
C ALA A 449 0.98 -16.95 -1.77
N VAL A 450 1.51 -16.79 -0.55
CA VAL A 450 2.04 -15.54 -0.02
C VAL A 450 3.33 -15.78 0.76
N GLU A 451 4.16 -14.75 0.85
CA GLU A 451 5.43 -14.78 1.56
C GLU A 451 5.21 -14.85 3.07
N ALA A 452 5.68 -15.91 3.73
CA ALA A 452 5.72 -15.99 5.19
C ALA A 452 7.16 -15.84 5.68
N ARG A 453 7.41 -14.89 6.59
CA ARG A 453 8.70 -14.72 7.26
C ARG A 453 8.66 -15.48 8.59
N GLY A 454 9.67 -16.31 8.87
CA GLY A 454 9.84 -16.95 10.18
C GLY A 454 9.52 -18.45 10.27
N GLY A 455 9.36 -19.15 9.14
CA GLY A 455 9.22 -20.61 9.10
C GLY A 455 8.02 -21.09 8.31
N THR A 456 7.58 -22.30 8.60
CA THR A 456 6.40 -22.93 7.98
C THR A 456 5.10 -22.44 8.62
N VAL A 457 4.06 -22.33 7.81
CA VAL A 457 2.68 -22.08 8.21
C VAL A 457 1.89 -23.38 8.07
N ALA A 458 1.10 -23.72 9.09
CA ALA A 458 0.30 -24.94 9.16
C ALA A 458 1.13 -26.23 8.95
N ALA A 459 0.77 -27.05 7.94
CA ALA A 459 1.33 -28.39 7.72
C ALA A 459 2.22 -28.49 6.47
N GLU A 460 2.71 -27.36 5.96
CA GLU A 460 3.78 -27.34 4.95
C GLU A 460 5.15 -27.63 5.57
N THR A 461 6.11 -28.01 4.74
CA THR A 461 7.50 -28.28 5.15
C THR A 461 8.45 -27.14 4.75
N GLU A 462 9.58 -27.03 5.45
CA GLU A 462 10.61 -26.04 5.11
C GLU A 462 11.16 -26.25 3.70
N SER A 463 11.30 -27.51 3.24
CA SER A 463 11.80 -27.83 1.89
C SER A 463 10.86 -27.29 0.83
N GLU A 464 9.55 -27.56 0.95
CA GLU A 464 8.53 -27.11 0.00
C GLU A 464 8.51 -25.58 -0.13
N ARG A 465 8.55 -24.86 1.00
CA ARG A 465 8.58 -23.40 0.97
C ARG A 465 9.88 -22.85 0.39
N LYS A 466 11.02 -23.50 0.66
CA LYS A 466 12.32 -23.10 0.10
C LYS A 466 12.37 -23.32 -1.41
N GLU A 467 11.90 -24.48 -1.89
CA GLU A 467 11.84 -24.83 -3.31
C GLU A 467 10.93 -23.89 -4.10
N GLY A 468 9.82 -23.44 -3.51
CA GLY A 468 8.90 -22.48 -4.13
C GLY A 468 9.24 -21.00 -3.94
N GLY A 469 10.43 -20.66 -3.43
CA GLY A 469 10.91 -19.28 -3.31
C GLY A 469 10.22 -18.47 -2.20
N SER A 470 10.03 -19.07 -1.02
CA SER A 470 9.28 -18.55 0.13
C SER A 470 7.74 -18.60 0.00
N MET A 471 7.23 -19.28 -1.02
CA MET A 471 5.82 -19.54 -1.30
C MET A 471 5.66 -21.00 -1.77
N LEU A 472 4.43 -21.51 -1.83
CA LEU A 472 4.12 -22.83 -2.40
C LEU A 472 3.60 -22.68 -3.84
N ASP A 473 3.83 -23.67 -4.70
CA ASP A 473 2.98 -23.81 -5.89
C ASP A 473 1.61 -24.41 -5.51
N TYR A 474 0.64 -24.31 -6.41
CA TYR A 474 -0.73 -24.75 -6.14
C TYR A 474 -0.85 -26.24 -5.78
N GLN A 475 -0.05 -27.12 -6.40
CA GLN A 475 -0.12 -28.55 -6.10
C GLN A 475 0.44 -28.82 -4.70
N THR A 476 1.58 -28.23 -4.38
CA THR A 476 2.19 -28.29 -3.05
C THR A 476 1.26 -27.72 -1.97
N ALA A 477 0.51 -26.66 -2.29
CA ALA A 477 -0.49 -26.09 -1.39
C ALA A 477 -1.68 -27.03 -1.13
N LYS A 478 -2.12 -27.80 -2.13
CA LYS A 478 -3.14 -28.86 -1.96
C LYS A 478 -2.62 -29.98 -1.06
N ASP A 479 -1.36 -30.38 -1.26
CA ASP A 479 -0.73 -31.43 -0.47
C ASP A 479 -0.53 -30.99 0.99
N ALA A 480 -0.17 -29.72 1.22
CA ALA A 480 -0.10 -29.13 2.56
C ALA A 480 -1.46 -29.11 3.27
N ALA A 481 -2.53 -28.67 2.60
CA ALA A 481 -3.89 -28.70 3.16
C ALA A 481 -4.36 -30.14 3.46
N LYS A 482 -4.06 -31.09 2.57
CA LYS A 482 -4.37 -32.51 2.79
C LYS A 482 -3.63 -33.08 4.00
N ARG A 483 -2.34 -32.73 4.18
CA ARG A 483 -1.58 -33.11 5.38
C ARG A 483 -2.16 -32.50 6.64
N LEU A 484 -2.55 -31.22 6.62
CA LEU A 484 -3.18 -30.55 7.77
C LEU A 484 -4.42 -31.32 8.24
N ILE A 485 -5.35 -31.61 7.33
CA ILE A 485 -6.57 -32.37 7.66
C ILE A 485 -6.27 -33.83 8.02
N GLY A 486 -5.15 -34.39 7.56
CA GLY A 486 -4.69 -35.74 7.87
C GLY A 486 -4.02 -35.92 9.24
N GLN A 487 -3.67 -34.85 9.95
CA GLN A 487 -3.01 -34.93 11.26
C GLN A 487 -3.90 -35.61 12.31
N ASN A 488 -3.32 -36.39 13.22
CA ASN A 488 -4.10 -37.14 14.21
C ASN A 488 -4.76 -36.24 15.26
N ASP A 489 -4.18 -35.07 15.52
CA ASP A 489 -4.60 -34.09 16.53
C ASP A 489 -5.31 -32.87 15.95
N VAL A 490 -5.68 -32.90 14.66
CA VAL A 490 -6.46 -31.83 14.03
C VAL A 490 -7.94 -31.93 14.42
N GLU A 491 -8.49 -30.81 14.85
CA GLU A 491 -9.93 -30.61 15.06
C GLU A 491 -10.46 -29.67 13.98
N VAL A 492 -11.58 -30.01 13.33
CA VAL A 492 -12.30 -29.07 12.45
C VAL A 492 -13.27 -28.31 13.34
N THR A 493 -13.00 -27.02 13.55
CA THR A 493 -13.87 -26.17 14.38
C THR A 493 -15.04 -25.65 13.57
N HIS A 494 -14.81 -25.32 12.29
CA HIS A 494 -15.85 -24.84 11.37
C HIS A 494 -15.66 -25.43 9.97
N PHE A 495 -16.75 -25.86 9.36
CA PHE A 495 -16.83 -26.16 7.93
C PHE A 495 -17.97 -25.32 7.35
N ILE A 496 -17.66 -24.50 6.35
CA ILE A 496 -18.62 -23.59 5.73
C ILE A 496 -18.71 -23.92 4.25
N ASP A 497 -19.84 -24.48 3.87
CA ASP A 497 -20.31 -24.47 2.49
C ASP A 497 -20.89 -23.10 2.20
N VAL A 498 -20.20 -22.30 1.39
CA VAL A 498 -20.58 -20.90 1.16
C VAL A 498 -21.95 -20.80 0.47
N LYS A 499 -22.20 -21.68 -0.50
CA LYS A 499 -23.45 -21.71 -1.27
C LYS A 499 -24.63 -22.08 -0.37
N GLN A 500 -24.50 -23.17 0.40
CA GLN A 500 -25.55 -23.59 1.33
C GLN A 500 -25.76 -22.56 2.44
N ALA A 501 -24.68 -21.95 2.96
CA ALA A 501 -24.78 -20.92 3.98
C ALA A 501 -25.50 -19.65 3.49
N ARG A 502 -25.34 -19.25 2.22
CA ARG A 502 -26.13 -18.16 1.62
C ARG A 502 -27.59 -18.53 1.45
N LEU A 503 -27.90 -19.76 1.00
CA LEU A 503 -29.28 -20.23 0.85
C LEU A 503 -30.04 -20.24 2.19
N ASN A 504 -29.38 -20.59 3.29
CA ASN A 504 -29.98 -20.58 4.62
C ASN A 504 -30.22 -19.17 5.20
N ARG A 505 -29.67 -18.11 4.59
CA ARG A 505 -29.85 -16.70 5.02
C ARG A 505 -30.86 -15.91 4.17
N ALA A 506 -31.16 -16.38 2.96
CA ALA A 506 -32.16 -15.80 2.07
C ALA A 506 -33.57 -16.26 2.47
#